data_AF-A0A2N3WWZ1-F1
#
_entry.id   AF-A0A2N3WWZ1-F1
#
_cell.length_a   1.000
_cell.length_b   1.000
_cell.length_c   1.000
_cell.angle_alpha   90.00
_cell.angle_beta   90.00
_cell.angle_gamma   90.00
#
_symmetry.space_group_name_H-M   'P 1'
#
loop_
_entity.id
_entity.type
_entity.pdbx_description
1 polymer ?
#
loop_
_entity_poly.entity_id
_entity_poly.type
_entity_poly.pdbx_seq_one_letter_code
_entity_poly.pdbx_strand_id
1 'polypeptide(L)' 'MPVSRSPRPEEPDTHLRVISSDLVVDFCGCRTAVRNFLHDRLSHPHPSIVAMEVSDGLLPDRRMPCEALWLDP' A
#
# COMPACT_ATOMS: atom_id res chain seq x y z
N MET A 1 -20.23 7.07 5.82
CA MET A 1 -19.18 6.11 5.42
C MET A 1 -18.20 6.02 6.57
N PRO A 2 -17.93 4.83 7.14
CA PRO A 2 -16.91 4.75 8.18
C PRO A 2 -15.56 5.11 7.54
N VAL A 3 -14.93 6.16 8.07
CA VAL A 3 -13.51 6.40 7.85
C VAL A 3 -12.79 5.14 8.30
N SER A 4 -12.24 4.38 7.35
CA SER A 4 -11.40 3.21 7.63
C SER A 4 -10.22 3.70 8.47
N ARG A 5 -10.38 3.65 9.79
CA ARG A 5 -9.31 4.00 10.73
C ARG A 5 -8.18 3.03 10.46
N SER A 6 -6.98 3.59 10.33
CA SER A 6 -5.76 2.82 10.30
C SER A 6 -5.81 1.76 11.42
N PRO A 7 -5.63 0.46 11.12
CA PRO A 7 -5.53 -0.57 12.15
C PRO A 7 -4.25 -0.41 12.97
N ARG A 8 -3.29 0.43 12.54
CA ARG A 8 -2.17 0.92 13.35
C ARG A 8 -2.11 2.45 13.33
N PRO A 9 -2.87 3.15 14.20
CA PRO A 9 -2.85 4.60 14.27
C PRO A 9 -1.50 5.17 14.77
N GLU A 10 -0.62 4.32 15.30
CA GLU A 10 0.71 4.70 15.79
C GLU A 10 1.76 4.81 14.67
N GLU A 11 1.50 4.21 13.51
CA GLU A 11 2.42 4.26 12.37
C GLU A 11 1.98 5.34 11.38
N PRO A 12 2.93 6.09 10.78
CA PRO A 12 2.60 7.00 9.71
C PRO A 12 2.11 6.21 8.50
N ASP A 13 1.02 6.67 7.91
CA ASP A 13 0.58 6.18 6.60
C ASP A 13 1.63 6.57 5.54
N THR A 14 1.80 5.70 4.57
CA THR A 14 2.67 5.91 3.42
C THR A 14 1.88 5.74 2.13
N HIS A 15 2.43 6.27 1.04
CA HIS A 15 1.84 6.21 -0.28
C HIS A 15 2.42 5.00 -1.03
N LEU A 16 1.53 4.12 -1.45
CA LEU A 16 1.81 2.96 -2.29
C LEU A 16 1.25 3.20 -3.70
N ARG A 17 2.12 3.16 -4.69
CA ARG A 17 1.73 3.17 -6.11
C ARG A 17 1.82 1.76 -6.67
N VAL A 18 0.73 1.29 -7.25
CA VAL A 18 0.65 0.03 -7.98
C VAL A 18 0.36 0.31 -9.45
N ILE A 19 1.27 -0.11 -10.30
CA ILE A 19 1.19 0.04 -11.75
C ILE A 19 0.94 -1.36 -12.32
N SER A 20 -0.16 -1.55 -13.03
CA SER A 20 -0.42 -2.79 -13.76
C SER A 20 -0.74 -2.49 -15.22
N SER A 21 0.12 -2.93 -16.12
CA SER A 21 0.07 -2.56 -17.55
C SER A 21 -0.04 -1.03 -17.70
N ASP A 22 -1.20 -0.50 -18.10
CA ASP A 22 -1.45 0.94 -18.27
C ASP A 22 -2.25 1.58 -17.11
N LEU A 23 -2.56 0.80 -16.07
CA LEU A 23 -3.32 1.26 -14.92
C LEU A 23 -2.37 1.65 -13.78
N VAL A 24 -2.40 2.93 -13.39
CA VAL A 24 -1.73 3.42 -12.18
C VAL A 24 -2.77 3.61 -11.10
N VAL A 25 -2.56 2.97 -9.96
CA VAL A 25 -3.43 3.09 -8.79
C VAL A 25 -2.61 3.46 -7.58
N ASP A 26 -2.98 4.58 -6.98
CA ASP A 26 -2.37 5.11 -5.77
C ASP A 26 -3.22 4.75 -4.55
N PHE A 27 -2.57 4.16 -3.55
CA PHE A 27 -3.16 3.76 -2.28
C PHE A 27 -2.39 4.36 -1.10
N CYS A 28 -3.08 4.63 0.00
CA CYS A 28 -2.45 4.95 1.27
C CYS A 28 -2.61 3.77 2.23
N GLY A 29 -1.66 3.60 3.13
CA GLY A 29 -1.80 2.64 4.23
C GLY A 29 -0.62 2.65 5.17
N CYS A 30 -0.72 1.92 6.28
CA CYS A 30 0.36 1.83 7.25
C CYS A 30 1.68 1.44 6.61
N ARG A 31 2.76 2.08 7.06
CA ARG A 31 4.12 1.74 6.63
C ARG A 31 4.41 0.25 6.71
N THR A 32 4.01 -0.45 7.79
CA THR A 32 4.23 -1.90 7.91
C THR A 32 3.49 -2.69 6.84
N ALA A 33 2.20 -2.40 6.62
CA ALA A 33 1.39 -3.07 5.62
C ALA A 33 1.95 -2.88 4.20
N VAL A 34 2.34 -1.64 3.87
CA VAL A 34 2.93 -1.33 2.55
C VAL A 34 4.27 -2.04 2.36
N ARG A 35 5.14 -2.04 3.37
CA ARG A 35 6.43 -2.75 3.28
C ARG A 35 6.25 -4.26 3.14
N ASN A 36 5.31 -4.86 3.86
CA ASN A 36 5.03 -6.29 3.76
C ASN A 36 4.46 -6.65 2.38
N PHE A 37 3.55 -5.84 1.84
CA PHE A 37 3.05 -6.00 0.48
C PHE A 37 4.17 -5.89 -0.57
N LEU A 38 5.05 -4.89 -0.44
CA LEU A 38 6.20 -4.74 -1.33
C LEU A 38 7.16 -5.92 -1.23
N HIS A 39 7.41 -6.42 -0.02
CA HIS A 39 8.28 -7.57 0.21
C HIS A 39 7.72 -8.85 -0.43
N ASP A 40 6.42 -9.11 -0.29
CA ASP A 40 5.75 -10.22 -0.98
C ASP A 40 5.82 -10.04 -2.50
N ARG A 41 5.61 -8.81 -3.01
CA ARG A 41 5.75 -8.53 -4.45
C ARG A 41 7.16 -8.68 -4.99
N LEU A 42 8.18 -8.40 -4.19
CA LEU A 42 9.57 -8.68 -4.54
C LEU A 42 9.87 -10.19 -4.50
N SER A 43 9.21 -10.93 -3.61
CA SER A 43 9.33 -12.40 -3.51
C SER A 43 8.59 -13.11 -4.64
N HIS A 44 7.47 -12.54 -5.11
CA HIS A 44 6.62 -13.05 -6.18
C HIS A 44 6.48 -11.99 -7.30
N PRO A 45 7.56 -11.73 -8.06
CA PRO A 45 7.54 -10.71 -9.11
C PRO A 45 6.54 -11.10 -10.18
N HIS A 46 5.56 -10.22 -10.42
CA HIS A 46 4.59 -10.39 -11.48
C HIS A 46 5.01 -9.53 -12.69
N PRO A 47 5.15 -10.09 -13.90
CA PRO A 47 5.72 -9.38 -15.05
C PRO A 47 4.89 -8.16 -15.50
N SER A 48 3.63 -8.08 -15.08
CA SER A 48 2.69 -7.02 -15.43
C SER A 48 2.24 -6.15 -14.26
N ILE A 49 2.83 -6.32 -13.06
CA ILE A 49 2.48 -5.52 -11.87
C ILE A 49 3.75 -5.04 -11.20
N VAL A 50 3.89 -3.72 -11.08
CA VAL A 50 4.96 -3.05 -10.35
C VAL A 50 4.35 -2.33 -9.17
N ALA A 51 4.85 -2.58 -7.97
CA ALA A 51 4.44 -1.88 -6.76
C ALA A 51 5.64 -1.13 -6.19
N MET A 52 5.44 0.12 -5.78
CA MET A 52 6.49 0.93 -5.16
C MET A 52 5.93 1.89 -4.11
N GLU A 53 6.73 2.15 -3.09
CA GLU A 53 6.47 3.22 -2.12
C GLU A 53 6.83 4.57 -2.76
N VAL A 54 5.93 5.54 -2.63
CA VAL A 54 6.13 6.92 -3.08
C VAL A 54 6.29 7.79 -1.84
N SER A 55 7.36 8.59 -1.82
CA SER A 55 7.67 9.51 -0.73
C SER A 55 7.50 10.97 -1.17
N ASP A 56 6.35 11.29 -1.75
CA ASP A 56 5.99 12.64 -2.22
C ASP A 56 5.33 13.49 -1.12
N GLY A 57 5.08 12.90 0.05
CA GLY A 57 4.37 13.56 1.16
C GLY A 57 2.86 13.71 0.91
N LEU A 58 2.35 13.18 -0.20
CA LEU A 58 0.94 13.19 -0.55
C LEU A 58 0.37 11.79 -0.31
N LEU A 59 -0.60 11.69 0.59
CA LEU A 59 -1.33 10.46 0.81
C LEU A 59 -2.57 10.45 -0.09
N PRO A 60 -2.73 9.47 -0.98
CA PRO A 60 -3.93 9.36 -1.79
C PRO A 60 -5.16 9.09 -0.90
N ASP A 61 -6.33 9.54 -1.33
CA ASP A 61 -7.59 9.37 -0.58
C ASP A 61 -8.00 7.89 -0.42
N ARG A 62 -7.44 7.01 -1.24
CA ARG A 62 -7.82 5.60 -1.30
C ARG A 62 -6.95 4.77 -0.36
N ARG A 63 -7.48 4.36 0.79
CA ARG A 63 -6.78 3.43 1.68
C ARG A 63 -6.73 2.01 1.10
N MET A 64 -5.65 1.28 1.36
CA MET A 64 -5.46 -0.09 0.93
C MET A 64 -6.57 -0.98 1.53
N PRO A 65 -7.40 -1.64 0.71
CA PRO A 65 -8.57 -2.37 1.23
C PRO A 65 -8.17 -3.60 2.07
N CYS A 66 -7.00 -4.16 1.79
CA CYS A 66 -6.47 -5.35 2.46
C CYS A 66 -5.40 -5.01 3.50
N GLU A 67 -5.30 -3.76 3.95
CA GLU A 67 -4.23 -3.30 4.85
C GLU A 67 -4.04 -4.20 6.07
N ALA A 68 -5.13 -4.63 6.71
CA ALA A 68 -5.08 -5.51 7.87
C ALA A 68 -4.45 -6.88 7.60
N LEU A 69 -4.54 -7.42 6.37
CA LEU A 69 -3.90 -8.69 6.00
C LEU A 69 -2.37 -8.58 5.95
N TRP A 70 -1.85 -7.37 5.77
CA TRP A 70 -0.41 -7.13 5.65
C TRP A 70 0.20 -6.63 6.95
N LEU A 71 -0.57 -6.48 8.04
CA LEU A 71 -0.04 -6.08 9.34
C LEU A 71 0.63 -7.24 10.10
N ASP A 72 0.22 -8.48 9.82
CA ASP A 72 0.75 -9.71 10.40
C ASP A 72 0.78 -10.80 9.30
N PRO A 73 1.73 -10.71 8.34
CA PRO A 73 1.82 -11.59 7.18
C PRO A 73 2.33 -13.01 7.51
#